data_AF-A0A947PYZ1-F1
#
_entry.id   AF-A0A947PYZ1-F1
#
_cell.length_a   1.000
_cell.length_b   1.000
_cell.length_c   1.000
_cell.angle_alpha   90.00
_cell.angle_beta   90.00
_cell.angle_gamma   90.00
#
_symmetry.space_group_name_H-M   'P 1'
#
loop_
_entity.id
_entity.type
_entity.pdbx_description
1 polymer ?
#
loop_
_entity_poly.entity_id
_entity_poly.type
_entity_poly.pdbx_seq_one_letter_code
_entity_poly.pdbx_strand_id
1 'polypeptide(L)'
;MTQSAPKDSAEKLAALRAELARRGVDGFIVPRADEYLGEYVPARAERLKWISNFTGSAGAAVVLPGKAMVISDGRYTIQMAQQVDKALFDYQNTSDGDTMIGWITAQAARGTKMGYDPRLMTVGEVENLRARLKAKQIDLVALDSNPVDAVWTDQPDAPMDKVEVFSEKVAGRSSVDKRTDIAKAVTEAGGAAVVLTMPDSIAWLLNIRGRDVPHVPTALSYAIVHGNGDVEWFIPKAKLTPEVNQHIGNHVRVREPSELAQALGDLARAAQNDNKPVMIDAGVTPEWFKNTLSGAGARVQAMKDPCVLPKAVKTSAEQQAIIDAHVRDGVAMARFLKWVDDNAPSGKLTEIAVEEELLKFRQRDADVTDTSFDTIAGWAGNGAIVHYRASKQTNATIMPPGILLVDSGGQYKSGGTTDITRTVAVGKPTPDMMMHNTLVLKGHIAVARARFPEGTKGAAIDALARKALWDRGLDYD
;
A
#
# COMPACT_ATOMS: atom_id res chain seq x y z
N MET A 1 -7.88 13.78 30.79
CA MET A 1 -6.63 14.22 30.15
C MET A 1 -7.02 14.93 28.88
N THR A 2 -6.75 16.22 28.79
CA THR A 2 -7.10 17.08 27.65
C THR A 2 -6.28 16.64 26.44
N GLN A 3 -6.92 16.00 25.45
CA GLN A 3 -6.35 15.88 24.11
C GLN A 3 -6.08 17.30 23.61
N SER A 4 -4.80 17.64 23.41
CA SER A 4 -4.44 18.87 22.73
C SER A 4 -5.07 18.87 21.34
N ALA A 5 -5.65 20.01 20.92
CA ALA A 5 -6.12 20.15 19.55
C ALA A 5 -4.97 19.79 18.57
N PRO A 6 -5.27 19.16 17.42
CA PRO A 6 -4.24 18.82 16.43
C PRO A 6 -3.50 20.10 16.04
N LYS A 7 -2.16 20.09 16.13
CA LYS A 7 -1.33 21.20 15.68
C LYS A 7 -1.62 21.51 14.21
N ASP A 8 -1.66 22.80 13.88
CA ASP A 8 -1.74 23.25 12.50
C ASP A 8 -0.48 22.81 11.71
N SER A 9 -0.60 22.57 10.41
CA SER A 9 0.52 22.14 9.56
C SER A 9 1.69 23.12 9.60
N ALA A 10 1.43 24.41 9.80
CA ALA A 10 2.47 25.43 10.00
C ALA A 10 3.34 25.14 11.24
N GLU A 11 2.72 24.79 12.37
CA GLU A 11 3.43 24.47 13.63
C GLU A 11 4.23 23.17 13.49
N LYS A 12 3.66 22.16 12.81
CA LYS A 12 4.33 20.88 12.55
C LYS A 12 5.56 21.05 11.66
N LEU A 13 5.47 21.86 10.60
CA LEU A 13 6.60 22.22 9.75
C LEU A 13 7.68 22.97 10.52
N ALA A 14 7.30 23.90 11.40
CA ALA A 14 8.25 24.64 12.23
C ALA A 14 9.00 23.69 13.19
N ALA A 15 8.29 22.79 13.86
CA ALA A 15 8.88 21.79 14.75
C ALA A 15 9.83 20.84 13.99
N LEU A 16 9.41 20.32 12.84
CA LEU A 16 10.24 19.46 12.01
C LEU A 16 11.52 20.19 11.55
N ARG A 17 11.42 21.43 11.05
CA ARG A 17 12.60 22.22 10.63
C ARG A 17 13.58 22.44 11.78
N ALA A 18 13.09 22.73 12.98
CA ALA A 18 13.95 22.85 14.16
C ALA A 18 14.67 21.54 14.50
N GLU A 19 13.97 20.41 14.38
CA GLU A 19 14.57 19.08 14.59
C GLU A 19 15.59 18.71 13.51
N LEU A 20 15.34 19.06 12.24
CA LEU A 20 16.32 18.87 11.15
C LEU A 20 17.59 19.68 11.40
N ALA A 21 17.46 20.95 11.78
CA ALA A 21 18.59 21.80 12.14
C ALA A 21 19.40 21.22 13.31
N ARG A 22 18.72 20.70 14.35
CA ARG A 22 19.36 20.02 15.49
C ARG A 22 20.18 18.80 15.05
N ARG A 23 19.71 18.08 14.04
CA ARG A 23 20.38 16.89 13.46
C ARG A 23 21.44 17.23 12.42
N GLY A 24 21.62 18.51 12.08
CA GLY A 24 22.61 18.95 11.09
C GLY A 24 22.28 18.56 9.65
N VAL A 25 20.98 18.40 9.33
CA VAL A 25 20.46 18.24 7.98
C VAL A 25 19.55 19.41 7.61
N ASP A 26 19.52 19.76 6.33
CA ASP A 26 18.82 20.95 5.84
C ASP A 26 17.40 20.62 5.38
N GLY A 27 17.18 19.40 4.88
CA GLY A 27 15.87 18.96 4.42
C GLY A 27 15.59 17.50 4.71
N PHE A 28 14.35 17.09 4.47
CA PHE A 28 13.89 15.73 4.72
C PHE A 28 12.79 15.29 3.75
N ILE A 29 12.83 14.03 3.35
CA ILE A 29 11.80 13.38 2.52
C ILE A 29 10.86 12.59 3.44
N VAL A 30 9.56 12.85 3.35
CA VAL A 30 8.49 12.18 4.10
C VAL A 30 7.62 11.39 3.12
N PRO A 31 7.96 10.13 2.80
CA PRO A 31 7.14 9.31 1.90
C PRO A 31 5.83 8.88 2.58
N ARG A 32 4.82 8.53 1.77
CA ARG A 32 3.60 7.86 2.24
C ARG A 32 3.84 6.37 2.48
N ALA A 33 4.79 6.02 3.33
CA ALA A 33 5.21 4.63 3.57
C ALA A 33 5.47 4.35 5.06
N ASP A 34 5.42 3.06 5.40
CA ASP A 34 5.91 2.52 6.67
C ASP A 34 7.19 1.69 6.43
N GLU A 35 7.71 1.05 7.47
CA GLU A 35 8.96 0.29 7.38
C GLU A 35 8.83 -0.99 6.52
N TYR A 36 7.61 -1.33 6.09
CA TYR A 36 7.27 -2.48 5.25
C TYR A 36 6.95 -2.08 3.80
N LEU A 37 6.93 -0.77 3.52
CA LEU A 37 6.65 -0.17 2.22
C LEU A 37 5.29 -0.59 1.64
N GLY A 38 4.30 -0.80 2.52
CA GLY A 38 2.93 -1.11 2.14
C GLY A 38 2.19 0.10 1.56
N GLU A 39 1.20 -0.17 0.69
CA GLU A 39 0.31 0.88 0.16
C GLU A 39 -0.52 1.52 1.28
N TYR A 40 -1.20 0.70 2.07
CA TYR A 40 -1.84 1.10 3.32
C TYR A 40 -0.82 1.01 4.45
N VAL A 41 -0.88 1.97 5.38
CA VAL A 41 0.01 2.03 6.54
C VAL A 41 -0.82 2.15 7.81
N PRO A 42 -0.34 1.62 8.95
CA PRO A 42 -1.01 1.82 10.23
C PRO A 42 -1.00 3.30 10.63
N ALA A 43 -1.92 3.71 11.50
CA ALA A 43 -2.08 5.10 11.94
C ALA A 43 -0.76 5.76 12.40
N ARG A 44 0.09 5.01 13.11
CA ARG A 44 1.41 5.50 13.57
C ARG A 44 2.38 5.90 12.46
N ALA A 45 2.21 5.33 11.28
CA ALA A 45 3.07 5.55 10.12
C ALA A 45 2.47 6.55 9.12
N GLU A 46 1.31 7.17 9.42
CA GLU A 46 0.68 8.22 8.62
C GLU A 46 1.44 9.57 8.68
N ARG A 47 2.78 9.55 8.56
CA ARG A 47 3.68 10.71 8.70
C ARG A 47 3.40 11.80 7.67
N LEU A 48 3.09 11.42 6.43
CA LEU A 48 2.70 12.37 5.38
C LEU A 48 1.40 13.10 5.73
N LYS A 49 0.38 12.37 6.18
CA LYS A 49 -0.89 12.94 6.64
C LYS A 49 -0.66 13.82 7.86
N TRP A 50 0.18 13.39 8.80
CA TRP A 50 0.48 14.19 9.98
C TRP A 50 1.05 15.55 9.59
N ILE A 51 2.08 15.60 8.74
CA ILE A 51 2.75 16.87 8.38
C ILE A 51 1.90 17.77 7.47
N SER A 52 1.13 17.20 6.54
CA SER A 52 0.48 17.96 5.45
C SER A 52 -1.06 17.95 5.45
N ASN A 53 -1.69 17.16 6.32
CA ASN A 53 -3.12 16.79 6.29
C ASN A 53 -3.57 16.01 5.05
N PHE A 54 -2.68 15.71 4.10
CA PHE A 54 -3.01 14.92 2.92
C PHE A 54 -3.28 13.45 3.27
N THR A 55 -4.46 12.93 2.91
CA THR A 55 -4.90 11.57 3.24
C THR A 55 -4.90 10.61 2.05
N GLY A 56 -4.26 10.95 0.93
CA GLY A 56 -4.13 10.04 -0.22
C GLY A 56 -3.29 8.80 0.11
N SER A 57 -3.53 7.69 -0.60
CA SER A 57 -2.77 6.43 -0.41
C SER A 57 -1.36 6.46 -1.01
N ALA A 58 -1.07 7.42 -1.90
CA ALA A 58 0.23 7.54 -2.57
C ALA A 58 0.74 8.98 -2.49
N GLY A 59 2.05 9.14 -2.35
CA GLY A 59 2.69 10.46 -2.40
C GLY A 59 3.88 10.60 -1.46
N ALA A 60 4.41 11.81 -1.41
CA ALA A 60 5.47 12.20 -0.49
C ALA A 60 5.38 13.70 -0.18
N ALA A 61 6.01 14.12 0.90
CA ALA A 61 6.37 15.51 1.12
C ALA A 61 7.89 15.67 1.13
N VAL A 62 8.35 16.84 0.73
CA VAL A 62 9.73 17.27 0.92
C VAL A 62 9.72 18.54 1.74
N VAL A 63 10.52 18.59 2.80
CA VAL A 63 10.64 19.76 3.67
C VAL A 63 12.06 20.28 3.57
N LEU A 64 12.20 21.58 3.29
CA LEU A 64 13.43 22.36 3.22
C LEU A 64 13.37 23.54 4.20
N PRO A 65 14.47 24.31 4.37
CA PRO A 65 14.41 25.56 5.12
C PRO A 65 13.48 26.54 4.40
N GLY A 66 12.39 26.94 5.07
CA GLY A 66 11.44 27.92 4.56
C GLY A 66 10.51 27.46 3.42
N LYS A 67 10.73 26.28 2.82
CA LYS A 67 9.87 25.74 1.74
C LYS A 67 9.47 24.29 2.01
N ALA A 68 8.38 23.85 1.41
CA ALA A 68 7.96 22.46 1.42
C ALA A 68 7.14 22.15 0.16
N MET A 69 7.02 20.87 -0.17
CA MET A 69 6.16 20.39 -1.24
C MET A 69 5.38 19.16 -0.80
N VAL A 70 4.24 18.91 -1.46
CA VAL A 70 3.56 17.61 -1.48
C VAL A 70 3.43 17.17 -2.94
N ILE A 71 3.66 15.87 -3.17
CA ILE A 71 3.56 15.23 -4.47
C ILE A 71 2.68 13.98 -4.36
N SER A 72 1.83 13.75 -5.36
CA SER A 72 1.03 12.53 -5.52
C SER A 72 0.72 12.32 -7.01
N ASP A 73 0.00 11.25 -7.36
CA ASP A 73 -0.41 10.96 -8.73
C ASP A 73 -1.76 11.61 -9.11
N GLY A 74 -2.14 11.46 -10.39
CA GLY A 74 -3.34 12.08 -10.98
C GLY A 74 -4.63 11.87 -10.20
N ARG A 75 -4.78 10.71 -9.53
CA ARG A 75 -5.98 10.35 -8.74
C ARG A 75 -6.26 11.33 -7.60
N TYR A 76 -5.22 12.00 -7.11
CA TYR A 76 -5.25 12.80 -5.90
C TYR A 76 -5.15 14.31 -6.11
N THR A 77 -5.12 14.80 -7.35
CA THR A 77 -4.94 16.23 -7.66
C THR A 77 -5.99 17.12 -6.98
N ILE A 78 -7.27 16.76 -7.10
CA ILE A 78 -8.39 17.51 -6.49
C ILE A 78 -8.34 17.39 -4.96
N GLN A 79 -8.11 16.19 -4.44
CA GLN A 79 -8.04 15.94 -3.01
C GLN A 79 -6.90 16.73 -2.35
N MET A 80 -5.71 16.75 -2.96
CA MET A 80 -4.56 17.50 -2.45
C MET A 80 -4.87 18.99 -2.36
N ALA A 81 -5.50 19.56 -3.38
CA ALA A 81 -5.88 20.97 -3.38
C ALA A 81 -6.90 21.34 -2.29
N GLN A 82 -7.71 20.37 -1.83
CA GLN A 82 -8.70 20.56 -0.76
C GLN A 82 -8.10 20.35 0.64
N GLN A 83 -7.10 19.47 0.78
CA GLN A 83 -6.60 19.03 2.09
C GLN A 83 -5.30 19.72 2.51
N VAL A 84 -4.46 20.12 1.56
CA VAL A 84 -3.15 20.73 1.82
C VAL A 84 -3.27 22.24 1.72
N ASP A 85 -2.56 22.97 2.60
CA ASP A 85 -2.49 24.43 2.52
C ASP A 85 -1.42 24.85 1.49
N LYS A 86 -1.87 25.50 0.42
CA LYS A 86 -1.03 26.00 -0.67
C LYS A 86 -0.10 27.14 -0.23
N ALA A 87 -0.38 27.81 0.89
CA ALA A 87 0.54 28.80 1.46
C ALA A 87 1.77 28.14 2.11
N LEU A 88 1.66 26.86 2.48
CA LEU A 88 2.72 26.10 3.17
C LEU A 88 3.45 25.13 2.25
N PHE A 89 2.78 24.58 1.23
CA PHE A 89 3.32 23.55 0.34
C PHE A 89 3.11 23.88 -1.14
N ASP A 90 4.17 23.68 -1.92
CA ASP A 90 4.07 23.55 -3.38
C ASP A 90 3.42 22.20 -3.75
N TYR A 91 2.62 22.17 -4.81
CA TYR A 91 2.00 20.93 -5.30
C TYR A 91 2.76 20.42 -6.52
N GLN A 92 2.93 19.10 -6.60
CA GLN A 92 3.43 18.42 -7.79
C GLN A 92 2.61 17.17 -8.11
N ASN A 93 2.64 16.77 -9.38
CA ASN A 93 2.05 15.53 -9.85
C ASN A 93 3.14 14.58 -10.37
N THR A 94 3.10 13.30 -10.02
CA THR A 94 4.06 12.29 -10.53
C THR A 94 3.88 12.03 -12.03
N SER A 95 2.68 12.23 -12.58
CA SER A 95 2.39 12.08 -14.01
C SER A 95 3.09 13.14 -14.87
N ASP A 96 3.48 14.28 -14.28
CA ASP A 96 4.24 15.34 -14.98
C ASP A 96 5.72 14.98 -15.17
N GLY A 97 6.13 13.79 -14.74
CA GLY A 97 7.48 13.25 -14.87
C GLY A 97 8.31 13.41 -13.60
N ASP A 98 9.42 14.11 -13.72
CA ASP A 98 10.50 14.05 -12.74
C ASP A 98 10.39 15.09 -11.63
N THR A 99 9.26 15.07 -10.93
CA THR A 99 8.82 16.26 -10.18
C THR A 99 9.42 16.36 -8.78
N MET A 100 9.57 15.28 -8.01
CA MET A 100 10.19 15.37 -6.68
C MET A 100 11.67 15.74 -6.75
N ILE A 101 12.45 15.01 -7.56
CA ILE A 101 13.90 15.26 -7.68
C ILE A 101 14.13 16.57 -8.42
N GLY A 102 13.34 16.86 -9.47
CA GLY A 102 13.34 18.15 -10.15
C GLY A 102 13.12 19.32 -9.18
N TRP A 103 12.09 19.24 -8.32
CA TRP A 103 11.83 20.28 -7.32
C TRP A 103 12.96 20.41 -6.30
N ILE A 104 13.47 19.30 -5.74
CA ILE A 104 14.61 19.35 -4.80
C ILE A 104 15.79 20.08 -5.45
N THR A 105 16.15 19.70 -6.68
CA THR A 105 17.30 20.28 -7.38
C THR A 105 17.09 21.73 -7.82
N ALA A 106 15.85 22.19 -7.95
CA ALA A 106 15.52 23.57 -8.25
C ALA A 106 15.52 24.46 -6.99
N GLN A 107 15.17 23.91 -5.82
CA GLN A 107 15.01 24.68 -4.58
C GLN A 107 16.21 24.61 -3.64
N ALA A 108 16.96 23.51 -3.64
CA ALA A 108 18.08 23.29 -2.73
C ALA A 108 19.38 23.92 -3.27
N ALA A 109 20.16 24.52 -2.37
CA ALA A 109 21.47 25.06 -2.69
C ALA A 109 22.53 23.94 -2.79
N ARG A 110 23.65 24.23 -3.46
CA ARG A 110 24.84 23.38 -3.42
C ARG A 110 25.27 23.14 -1.96
N GLY A 111 25.57 21.88 -1.63
CA GLY A 111 25.98 21.47 -0.28
C GLY A 111 24.83 21.18 0.68
N THR A 112 23.57 21.30 0.23
CA THR A 112 22.40 20.91 1.03
C THR A 112 22.50 19.45 1.43
N LYS A 113 22.27 19.15 2.71
CA LYS A 113 22.14 17.80 3.25
C LYS A 113 20.67 17.42 3.33
N MET A 114 20.23 16.61 2.37
CA MET A 114 18.89 16.03 2.33
C MET A 114 18.86 14.75 3.15
N GLY A 115 18.21 14.79 4.30
CA GLY A 115 17.93 13.62 5.13
C GLY A 115 16.87 12.72 4.52
N TYR A 116 16.98 11.42 4.78
CA TYR A 116 15.91 10.45 4.55
C TYR A 116 15.95 9.36 5.63
N ASP A 117 14.81 8.72 5.87
CA ASP A 117 14.74 7.53 6.72
C ASP A 117 15.00 6.29 5.85
N PRO A 118 16.11 5.55 6.07
CA PRO A 118 16.45 4.39 5.26
C PRO A 118 15.49 3.21 5.45
N ARG A 119 14.59 3.26 6.44
CA ARG A 119 13.54 2.25 6.61
C ARG A 119 12.31 2.50 5.74
N LEU A 120 12.14 3.71 5.19
CA LEU A 120 10.91 4.12 4.49
C LEU A 120 11.09 4.31 2.98
N MET A 121 12.25 3.94 2.44
CA MET A 121 12.56 4.07 1.01
C MET A 121 13.30 2.83 0.53
N THR A 122 12.92 2.34 -0.65
CA THR A 122 13.55 1.17 -1.26
C THR A 122 15.01 1.44 -1.61
N VAL A 123 15.80 0.38 -1.73
CA VAL A 123 17.17 0.45 -2.27
C VAL A 123 17.18 1.15 -3.64
N GLY A 124 16.26 0.77 -4.54
CA GLY A 124 16.21 1.33 -5.89
C GLY A 124 15.90 2.82 -5.92
N GLU A 125 14.96 3.29 -5.09
CA GLU A 125 14.63 4.72 -4.97
C GLU A 125 15.80 5.52 -4.43
N VAL A 126 16.47 5.02 -3.39
CA VAL A 126 17.61 5.70 -2.78
C VAL A 126 18.80 5.77 -3.74
N GLU A 127 19.08 4.70 -4.50
CA GLU A 127 20.13 4.71 -5.53
C GLU A 127 19.86 5.76 -6.60
N ASN A 128 18.62 5.83 -7.10
CA ASN A 128 18.21 6.83 -8.09
C ASN A 128 18.32 8.27 -7.52
N LEU A 129 17.80 8.51 -6.32
CA LEU A 129 17.90 9.79 -5.63
C LEU A 129 19.35 10.21 -5.44
N ARG A 130 20.18 9.32 -4.90
CA ARG A 130 21.59 9.59 -4.62
C ARG A 130 22.35 9.95 -5.91
N ALA A 131 22.14 9.21 -6.99
CA ALA A 131 22.78 9.48 -8.27
C ALA A 131 22.43 10.88 -8.81
N ARG A 132 21.15 11.26 -8.72
CA ARG A 132 20.62 12.48 -9.33
C ARG A 132 20.84 13.74 -8.48
N LEU A 133 20.78 13.62 -7.15
CA LEU A 133 21.12 14.71 -6.23
C LEU A 133 22.63 14.99 -6.25
N LYS A 134 23.48 13.97 -6.36
CA LYS A 134 24.94 14.13 -6.48
C LYS A 134 25.35 14.96 -7.70
N ALA A 135 24.64 14.84 -8.82
CA ALA A 135 24.88 15.65 -10.02
C ALA A 135 24.68 17.16 -9.78
N LYS A 136 23.95 17.53 -8.71
CA LYS A 136 23.71 18.90 -8.25
C LYS A 136 24.44 19.24 -6.95
N GLN A 137 25.36 18.37 -6.52
CA GLN A 137 26.13 18.53 -5.29
C GLN A 137 25.24 18.71 -4.04
N ILE A 138 24.15 17.95 -4.00
CA ILE A 138 23.27 17.79 -2.85
C ILE A 138 23.57 16.42 -2.25
N ASP A 139 23.83 16.39 -0.95
CA ASP A 139 24.19 15.17 -0.23
C ASP A 139 22.92 14.49 0.31
N LEU A 140 22.72 13.22 -0.04
CA LEU A 140 21.64 12.41 0.51
C LEU A 140 22.16 11.66 1.75
N VAL A 141 21.57 11.95 2.91
CA VAL A 141 22.04 11.50 4.23
C VAL A 141 21.01 10.56 4.87
N ALA A 142 21.41 9.32 5.13
CA ALA A 142 20.58 8.38 5.90
C ALA A 142 20.55 8.80 7.37
N LEU A 143 19.37 8.86 7.97
CA LEU A 143 19.19 9.19 9.38
C LEU A 143 18.92 7.93 10.22
N ASP A 144 19.41 7.92 11.46
CA ASP A 144 19.26 6.77 12.38
C ASP A 144 17.84 6.62 12.96
N SER A 145 17.07 7.71 12.94
CA SER A 145 15.66 7.73 13.38
C SER A 145 14.88 8.77 12.59
N ASN A 146 13.57 8.60 12.53
CA ASN A 146 12.69 9.50 11.81
C ASN A 146 12.55 10.86 12.54
N PRO A 147 12.86 12.01 11.90
CA PRO A 147 12.67 13.32 12.51
C PRO A 147 11.20 13.69 12.74
N VAL A 148 10.26 13.14 11.96
CA VAL A 148 8.82 13.37 12.17
C VAL A 148 8.37 12.75 13.48
N ASP A 149 8.78 11.50 13.75
CA ASP A 149 8.43 10.79 14.98
C ASP A 149 8.96 11.52 16.23
N ALA A 150 10.13 12.17 16.13
CA ALA A 150 10.70 12.94 17.24
C ALA A 150 9.89 14.18 17.63
N VAL A 151 9.04 14.69 16.74
CA VAL A 151 8.19 15.88 16.98
C VAL A 151 6.69 15.55 17.02
N TRP A 152 6.30 14.31 16.69
CA TRP A 152 4.94 13.80 16.75
C TRP A 152 4.61 13.30 18.17
N THR A 153 4.28 14.24 19.06
CA THR A 153 4.12 13.97 20.50
C THR A 153 2.94 13.07 20.87
N ASP A 154 1.94 12.96 20.01
CA ASP A 154 0.74 12.14 20.17
C ASP A 154 0.67 11.01 19.11
N GLN A 155 1.83 10.50 18.70
CA GLN A 155 1.91 9.40 17.74
C GLN A 155 1.17 8.15 18.25
N PRO A 156 0.30 7.54 17.44
CA PRO A 156 -0.37 6.29 17.80
C PRO A 156 0.61 5.13 18.07
N ASP A 157 0.18 4.18 18.89
CA ASP A 157 0.93 2.95 19.15
C ASP A 157 1.05 2.05 17.91
N ALA A 158 2.00 1.12 17.95
CA ALA A 158 2.11 0.05 16.95
C ALA A 158 0.93 -0.92 17.03
N PRO A 159 0.41 -1.38 15.87
CA PRO A 159 -0.64 -2.38 15.86
C PRO A 159 -0.10 -3.69 16.47
N MET A 160 -0.93 -4.30 17.31
CA MET A 160 -0.59 -5.49 18.10
C MET A 160 -1.62 -6.62 17.92
N ASP A 161 -2.31 -6.61 16.77
CA ASP A 161 -3.32 -7.62 16.43
C ASP A 161 -2.74 -9.03 16.40
N LYS A 162 -3.58 -10.01 16.75
CA LYS A 162 -3.17 -11.41 16.78
C LYS A 162 -3.03 -11.98 15.37
N VAL A 163 -2.06 -12.87 15.22
CA VAL A 163 -1.91 -13.67 14.00
C VAL A 163 -2.89 -14.83 14.04
N GLU A 164 -3.46 -15.15 12.88
CA GLU A 164 -4.36 -16.28 12.67
C GLU A 164 -3.77 -17.24 11.63
N VAL A 165 -4.03 -18.53 11.77
CA VAL A 165 -3.63 -19.54 10.78
C VAL A 165 -4.52 -19.45 9.56
N PHE A 166 -3.93 -19.46 8.37
CA PHE A 166 -4.65 -19.60 7.12
C PHE A 166 -4.68 -21.07 6.71
N SER A 167 -5.88 -21.64 6.58
CA SER A 167 -6.03 -23.07 6.36
C SER A 167 -5.35 -23.54 5.07
N GLU A 168 -4.57 -24.62 5.16
CA GLU A 168 -3.98 -25.26 3.98
C GLU A 168 -5.05 -25.79 3.00
N LYS A 169 -6.25 -26.10 3.49
CA LYS A 169 -7.39 -26.49 2.64
C LYS A 169 -7.81 -25.36 1.70
N VAL A 170 -7.67 -24.11 2.14
CA VAL A 170 -7.99 -22.92 1.34
C VAL A 170 -6.79 -22.52 0.49
N ALA A 171 -5.58 -22.54 1.07
CA ALA A 171 -4.35 -22.23 0.34
C ALA A 171 -4.04 -23.23 -0.78
N GLY A 172 -4.49 -24.48 -0.64
CA GLY A 172 -4.21 -25.59 -1.56
C GLY A 172 -2.77 -26.09 -1.53
N ARG A 173 -1.92 -25.52 -0.66
CA ARG A 173 -0.50 -25.84 -0.51
C ARG A 173 -0.04 -25.59 0.92
N SER A 174 0.86 -26.44 1.41
CA SER A 174 1.40 -26.30 2.75
C SER A 174 2.43 -25.18 2.84
N SER A 175 2.64 -24.69 4.06
CA SER A 175 3.70 -23.72 4.36
C SER A 175 5.10 -24.33 4.11
N VAL A 176 5.25 -25.64 4.37
CA VAL A 176 6.50 -26.38 4.15
C VAL A 176 6.86 -26.46 2.66
N ASP A 177 5.89 -26.80 1.80
CA ASP A 177 6.13 -26.90 0.35
C ASP A 177 6.54 -25.55 -0.23
N LYS A 178 5.87 -24.48 0.20
CA LYS A 178 6.19 -23.11 -0.23
C LYS A 178 7.63 -22.75 0.17
N ARG A 179 8.00 -22.94 1.43
CA ARG A 179 9.38 -22.67 1.90
C ARG A 179 10.43 -23.50 1.17
N THR A 180 10.11 -24.76 0.85
CA THR A 180 10.99 -25.65 0.08
C THR A 180 11.24 -25.10 -1.33
N ASP A 181 10.21 -24.65 -2.04
CA ASP A 181 10.35 -24.03 -3.36
C ASP A 181 11.15 -22.73 -3.31
N ILE A 182 10.90 -21.88 -2.30
CA ILE A 182 11.64 -20.63 -2.13
C ILE A 182 13.11 -20.89 -1.83
N ALA A 183 13.41 -21.83 -0.93
CA ALA A 183 14.78 -22.25 -0.62
C ALA A 183 15.51 -22.80 -1.86
N LYS A 184 14.81 -23.59 -2.68
CA LYS A 184 15.32 -24.06 -3.97
C LYS A 184 15.65 -22.87 -4.89
N ALA A 185 14.75 -21.90 -5.05
CA ALA A 185 15.01 -20.72 -5.87
C ALA A 185 16.23 -19.90 -5.37
N VAL A 186 16.39 -19.77 -4.05
CA VAL A 186 17.55 -19.10 -3.44
C VAL A 186 18.85 -19.85 -3.74
N THR A 187 18.85 -21.18 -3.59
CA THR A 187 20.05 -22.01 -3.83
C THR A 187 20.42 -22.07 -5.31
N GLU A 188 19.45 -22.17 -6.22
CA GLU A 188 19.66 -22.10 -7.67
C GLU A 188 20.23 -20.75 -8.12
N ALA A 189 19.85 -19.65 -7.44
CA ALA A 189 20.43 -18.33 -7.65
C ALA A 189 21.81 -18.15 -6.99
N GLY A 190 22.32 -19.17 -6.29
CA GLY A 190 23.61 -19.18 -5.59
C GLY A 190 23.61 -18.43 -4.26
N GLY A 191 22.44 -18.09 -3.71
CA GLY A 191 22.26 -17.33 -2.47
C GLY A 191 22.47 -18.15 -1.19
N ALA A 192 22.86 -17.47 -0.11
CA ALA A 192 22.82 -18.03 1.24
C ALA A 192 21.39 -18.03 1.80
N ALA A 193 20.72 -16.89 1.66
CA ALA A 193 19.36 -16.64 2.11
C ALA A 193 18.74 -15.50 1.29
N VAL A 194 17.41 -15.34 1.39
CA VAL A 194 16.68 -14.16 0.92
C VAL A 194 16.00 -13.45 2.09
N VAL A 195 16.04 -12.12 2.08
CA VAL A 195 15.28 -11.29 3.03
C VAL A 195 13.94 -10.93 2.41
N LEU A 196 12.86 -11.33 3.07
CA LEU A 196 11.50 -10.95 2.72
C LEU A 196 11.07 -9.75 3.56
N THR A 197 10.65 -8.70 2.87
CA THR A 197 10.25 -7.43 3.48
C THR A 197 8.79 -7.09 3.33
N MET A 198 8.07 -7.79 2.44
CA MET A 198 6.65 -7.59 2.24
C MET A 198 5.81 -8.52 3.15
N PRO A 199 4.94 -7.97 4.01
CA PRO A 199 4.09 -8.75 4.90
C PRO A 199 3.15 -9.74 4.20
N ASP A 200 2.68 -9.42 2.98
CA ASP A 200 1.80 -10.30 2.20
C ASP A 200 2.55 -11.52 1.65
N SER A 201 3.82 -11.37 1.23
CA SER A 201 4.71 -12.49 0.89
C SER A 201 4.91 -13.42 2.09
N ILE A 202 5.14 -12.87 3.28
CA ILE A 202 5.35 -13.65 4.51
C ILE A 202 4.05 -14.35 4.92
N ALA A 203 2.91 -13.66 4.83
CA ALA A 203 1.59 -14.22 5.10
C ALA A 203 1.26 -15.39 4.15
N TRP A 204 1.59 -15.26 2.87
CA TRP A 204 1.44 -16.32 1.87
C TRP A 204 2.39 -17.49 2.14
N LEU A 205 3.67 -17.22 2.40
CA LEU A 205 4.70 -18.22 2.63
C LEU A 205 4.38 -19.08 3.85
N LEU A 206 3.96 -18.44 4.94
CA LEU A 206 3.74 -19.10 6.22
C LEU A 206 2.31 -19.63 6.41
N ASN A 207 1.40 -19.38 5.46
CA ASN A 207 -0.04 -19.66 5.62
C ASN A 207 -0.60 -19.04 6.91
N ILE A 208 -0.45 -17.73 7.05
CA ILE A 208 -0.98 -16.95 8.18
C ILE A 208 -1.70 -15.70 7.68
N ARG A 209 -2.49 -15.06 8.54
CA ARG A 209 -3.08 -13.72 8.33
C ARG A 209 -2.93 -12.87 9.58
N GLY A 210 -3.08 -11.56 9.42
CA GLY A 210 -3.08 -10.59 10.51
C GLY A 210 -4.05 -9.45 10.23
N ARG A 211 -4.09 -8.45 11.11
CA ARG A 211 -4.98 -7.30 11.01
C ARG A 211 -4.29 -5.98 11.36
N ASP A 212 -2.95 -5.97 11.23
CA ASP A 212 -2.15 -4.81 11.65
C ASP A 212 -2.37 -3.57 10.76
N VAL A 213 -2.81 -3.80 9.53
CA VAL A 213 -3.09 -2.76 8.55
C VAL A 213 -4.57 -2.85 8.18
N PRO A 214 -5.33 -1.74 8.25
CA PRO A 214 -6.72 -1.73 7.82
C PRO A 214 -6.89 -2.32 6.43
N HIS A 215 -7.93 -3.13 6.23
CA HIS A 215 -8.29 -3.75 4.96
C HIS A 215 -7.34 -4.80 4.38
N VAL A 216 -6.10 -4.88 4.87
CA VAL A 216 -5.05 -5.75 4.35
C VAL A 216 -4.76 -6.84 5.37
N PRO A 217 -5.16 -8.11 5.13
CA PRO A 217 -5.14 -9.16 6.15
C PRO A 217 -3.74 -9.74 6.39
N THR A 218 -2.78 -8.88 6.78
CA THR A 218 -1.38 -9.22 6.99
C THR A 218 -0.91 -8.82 8.38
N ALA A 219 0.10 -9.52 8.87
CA ALA A 219 0.80 -9.15 10.09
C ALA A 219 2.13 -8.49 9.70
N LEU A 220 2.35 -7.27 10.17
CA LEU A 220 3.54 -6.49 9.91
C LEU A 220 4.76 -7.22 10.51
N SER A 221 5.59 -7.77 9.64
CA SER A 221 6.72 -8.63 10.00
C SER A 221 7.76 -8.70 8.89
N TYR A 222 8.94 -9.24 9.20
CA TYR A 222 9.99 -9.54 8.24
C TYR A 222 10.39 -11.01 8.33
N ALA A 223 11.00 -11.56 7.28
CA ALA A 223 11.54 -12.91 7.34
C ALA A 223 12.90 -13.03 6.63
N ILE A 224 13.73 -13.93 7.13
CA ILE A 224 14.93 -14.43 6.43
C ILE A 224 14.64 -15.89 6.09
N VAL A 225 14.66 -16.23 4.79
CA VAL A 225 14.47 -17.61 4.31
C VAL A 225 15.82 -18.16 3.86
N HIS A 226 16.28 -19.20 4.53
CA HIS A 226 17.57 -19.85 4.27
C HIS A 226 17.46 -20.87 3.12
N GLY A 227 18.58 -21.17 2.48
CA GLY A 227 18.63 -22.13 1.37
C GLY A 227 18.23 -23.58 1.71
N ASN A 228 18.02 -23.90 2.99
CA ASN A 228 17.52 -25.19 3.47
C ASN A 228 16.01 -25.19 3.79
N GLY A 229 15.31 -24.06 3.64
CA GLY A 229 13.89 -23.91 3.96
C GLY A 229 13.57 -23.47 5.39
N ASP A 230 14.59 -23.32 6.24
CA ASP A 230 14.40 -22.73 7.56
C ASP A 230 14.13 -21.22 7.43
N VAL A 231 13.30 -20.71 8.34
CA VAL A 231 12.90 -19.30 8.35
C VAL A 231 13.14 -18.70 9.71
N GLU A 232 13.77 -17.51 9.73
CA GLU A 232 13.70 -16.62 10.89
C GLU A 232 12.61 -15.60 10.63
N TRP A 233 11.56 -15.61 11.46
CA TRP A 233 10.40 -14.72 11.35
C TRP A 233 10.42 -13.68 12.46
N PHE A 234 10.50 -12.40 12.06
CA PHE A 234 10.64 -11.25 12.96
C PHE A 234 9.29 -10.60 13.18
N ILE A 235 8.68 -10.88 14.33
CA ILE A 235 7.35 -10.42 14.73
C ILE A 235 7.27 -10.40 16.26
N PRO A 236 6.54 -9.45 16.88
CA PRO A 236 6.34 -9.49 18.32
C PRO A 236 5.74 -10.82 18.78
N LYS A 237 6.42 -11.55 19.68
CA LYS A 237 5.94 -12.89 20.11
C LYS A 237 4.55 -12.81 20.75
N ALA A 238 4.23 -11.66 21.35
CA ALA A 238 2.92 -11.38 21.91
C ALA A 238 1.78 -11.43 20.87
N LYS A 239 2.04 -11.36 19.56
CA LYS A 239 1.01 -11.52 18.52
C LYS A 239 0.62 -12.97 18.26
N LEU A 240 1.43 -13.94 18.70
CA LEU A 240 1.24 -15.34 18.34
C LEU A 240 0.30 -16.03 19.33
N THR A 241 -0.57 -16.87 18.78
CA THR A 241 -1.45 -17.76 19.55
C THR A 241 -0.81 -19.15 19.67
N PRO A 242 -1.28 -20.01 20.59
CA PRO A 242 -0.83 -21.42 20.64
C PRO A 242 -1.04 -22.15 19.31
N GLU A 243 -2.15 -21.88 18.62
CA GLU A 243 -2.47 -22.46 17.31
C GLU A 243 -1.43 -22.06 16.24
N VAL A 244 -1.06 -20.78 16.18
CA VAL A 244 -0.03 -20.30 15.25
C VAL A 244 1.33 -20.94 15.55
N ASN A 245 1.71 -21.03 16.82
CA ASN A 245 2.98 -21.68 17.22
C ASN A 245 3.01 -23.15 16.80
N GLN A 246 1.89 -23.87 16.94
CA GLN A 246 1.78 -25.26 16.48
C GLN A 246 1.88 -25.36 14.95
N HIS A 247 1.20 -24.47 14.23
CA HIS A 247 1.16 -24.45 12.76
C HIS A 247 2.53 -24.20 12.10
N ILE A 248 3.29 -23.22 12.59
CA ILE A 248 4.58 -22.85 11.98
C ILE A 248 5.68 -23.90 12.23
N GLY A 249 5.58 -24.66 13.33
CA GLY A 249 6.50 -25.73 13.68
C GLY A 249 7.95 -25.26 13.95
N ASN A 250 8.88 -26.21 14.01
CA ASN A 250 10.26 -25.94 14.46
C ASN A 250 11.19 -25.36 13.39
N HIS A 251 10.79 -25.41 12.11
CA HIS A 251 11.56 -24.85 10.98
C HIS A 251 11.30 -23.34 10.79
N VAL A 252 10.45 -22.75 11.63
CA VAL A 252 10.21 -21.30 11.67
C VAL A 252 10.60 -20.79 13.05
N ARG A 253 11.76 -20.14 13.13
CA ARG A 253 12.25 -19.53 14.36
C ARG A 253 11.66 -18.14 14.52
N VAL A 254 10.79 -17.96 15.51
CA VAL A 254 10.22 -16.64 15.84
C VAL A 254 11.21 -15.81 16.64
N ARG A 255 11.42 -14.57 16.22
CA ARG A 255 12.32 -13.60 16.86
C ARG A 255 11.62 -12.27 17.08
N GLU A 256 11.96 -11.57 18.15
CA GLU A 256 11.46 -10.22 18.38
C GLU A 256 11.99 -9.26 17.30
N PRO A 257 11.22 -8.24 16.86
CA PRO A 257 11.70 -7.28 15.86
C PRO A 257 13.00 -6.56 16.26
N SER A 258 13.23 -6.36 17.56
CA SER A 258 14.47 -5.77 18.09
C SER A 258 15.71 -6.62 17.82
N GLU A 259 15.56 -7.91 17.54
CA GLU A 259 16.66 -8.83 17.23
C GLU A 259 17.09 -8.78 15.76
N LEU A 260 16.34 -8.10 14.88
CA LEU A 260 16.54 -8.12 13.43
C LEU A 260 17.93 -7.62 13.01
N ALA A 261 18.40 -6.51 13.58
CA ALA A 261 19.72 -5.96 13.24
C ALA A 261 20.86 -6.94 13.55
N GLN A 262 20.77 -7.61 14.71
CA GLN A 262 21.73 -8.63 15.10
C GLN A 262 21.66 -9.84 14.15
N ALA A 263 20.45 -10.30 13.81
CA ALA A 263 20.23 -11.40 12.89
C ALA A 263 20.83 -11.16 11.50
N LEU A 264 20.64 -9.95 10.95
CA LEU A 264 21.22 -9.56 9.67
C LEU A 264 22.75 -9.54 9.74
N GLY A 265 23.33 -9.10 10.87
CA GLY A 265 24.77 -9.15 11.10
C GLY A 265 25.31 -10.59 11.19
N ASP A 266 24.59 -11.49 11.87
CA ASP A 266 24.93 -12.92 11.93
C ASP A 266 24.86 -13.58 10.55
N LEU A 267 23.77 -13.32 9.82
CA LEU A 267 23.59 -13.78 8.43
C LEU A 267 24.71 -13.28 7.53
N ALA A 268 25.09 -11.99 7.64
CA ALA A 268 26.14 -11.40 6.83
C ALA A 268 27.48 -12.11 7.01
N ARG A 269 27.86 -12.39 8.27
CA ARG A 269 29.10 -13.13 8.59
C ARG A 269 29.05 -14.56 8.08
N ALA A 270 27.93 -15.26 8.26
CA ALA A 270 27.78 -16.63 7.78
C ALA A 270 27.87 -16.69 6.24
N ALA A 271 27.16 -15.81 5.54
CA ALA A 271 27.18 -15.73 4.09
C ALA A 271 28.58 -15.40 3.54
N GLN A 272 29.33 -14.53 4.23
CA GLN A 272 30.72 -14.23 3.90
C GLN A 272 31.63 -15.47 4.03
N ASN A 273 31.50 -16.23 5.12
CA ASN A 273 32.28 -17.47 5.33
C ASN A 273 32.02 -18.51 4.25
N ASP A 274 30.77 -18.61 3.80
CA ASP A 274 30.35 -19.53 2.74
C ASP A 274 30.59 -18.99 1.32
N ASN A 275 31.13 -17.77 1.19
CA ASN A 275 31.30 -17.04 -0.06
C ASN A 275 30.00 -16.95 -0.91
N LYS A 276 28.85 -16.83 -0.23
CA LYS A 276 27.52 -16.71 -0.84
C LYS A 276 26.95 -15.32 -0.60
N PRO A 277 26.14 -14.80 -1.53
CA PRO A 277 25.46 -13.52 -1.33
C PRO A 277 24.20 -13.69 -0.49
N VAL A 278 23.78 -12.59 0.14
CA VAL A 278 22.42 -12.43 0.68
C VAL A 278 21.55 -11.77 -0.37
N MET A 279 20.39 -12.36 -0.64
CA MET A 279 19.47 -11.91 -1.68
C MET A 279 18.44 -10.92 -1.14
N ILE A 280 18.20 -9.83 -1.86
CA ILE A 280 17.12 -8.86 -1.57
C ILE A 280 16.46 -8.39 -2.87
N ASP A 281 15.19 -7.99 -2.81
CA ASP A 281 14.52 -7.29 -3.91
C ASP A 281 14.66 -5.78 -3.74
N ALA A 282 15.53 -5.17 -4.54
CA ALA A 282 15.81 -3.73 -4.47
C ALA A 282 14.58 -2.84 -4.72
N GLY A 283 13.51 -3.38 -5.31
CA GLY A 283 12.28 -2.63 -5.58
C GLY A 283 11.28 -2.61 -4.42
N VAL A 284 11.48 -3.42 -3.37
CA VAL A 284 10.56 -3.49 -2.22
C VAL A 284 11.26 -3.59 -0.87
N THR A 285 12.59 -3.75 -0.86
CA THR A 285 13.39 -3.81 0.36
C THR A 285 13.85 -2.41 0.76
N PRO A 286 13.60 -1.95 2.00
CA PRO A 286 14.15 -0.70 2.50
C PRO A 286 15.69 -0.67 2.46
N GLU A 287 16.27 0.49 2.13
CA GLU A 287 17.73 0.70 2.08
C GLU A 287 18.44 0.29 3.38
N TRP A 288 17.76 0.40 4.53
CA TRP A 288 18.28 -0.01 5.84
C TRP A 288 18.79 -1.46 5.86
N PHE A 289 18.09 -2.39 5.19
CA PHE A 289 18.50 -3.80 5.14
C PHE A 289 19.82 -3.96 4.38
N LYS A 290 19.94 -3.31 3.21
CA LYS A 290 21.18 -3.33 2.42
C LYS A 290 22.33 -2.71 3.18
N ASN A 291 22.13 -1.55 3.80
CA ASN A 291 23.15 -0.87 4.61
C ASN A 291 23.62 -1.76 5.77
N THR A 292 22.70 -2.42 6.48
CA THR A 292 23.02 -3.31 7.60
C THR A 292 23.82 -4.51 7.14
N LEU A 293 23.39 -5.18 6.06
CA LEU A 293 24.06 -6.36 5.51
C LEU A 293 25.45 -6.02 4.95
N SER A 294 25.54 -5.01 4.09
CA SER A 294 26.82 -4.60 3.49
C SER A 294 27.78 -4.00 4.52
N GLY A 295 27.28 -3.24 5.49
CA GLY A 295 28.09 -2.73 6.60
C GLY A 295 28.67 -3.84 7.49
N ALA A 296 27.98 -4.99 7.57
CA ALA A 296 28.47 -6.20 8.22
C ALA A 296 29.33 -7.11 7.30
N GLY A 297 29.62 -6.68 6.06
CA GLY A 297 30.53 -7.38 5.14
C GLY A 297 29.87 -8.34 4.16
N ALA A 298 28.52 -8.43 4.11
CA ALA A 298 27.85 -9.30 3.15
C ALA A 298 27.92 -8.77 1.71
N ARG A 299 28.12 -9.68 0.76
CA ARG A 299 27.79 -9.42 -0.64
C ARG A 299 26.27 -9.47 -0.80
N VAL A 300 25.65 -8.32 -1.05
CA VAL A 300 24.22 -8.25 -1.33
C VAL A 300 23.99 -8.41 -2.83
N GLN A 301 23.04 -9.26 -3.23
CA GLN A 301 22.70 -9.49 -4.63
C GLN A 301 21.20 -9.30 -4.85
N ALA A 302 20.85 -8.69 -5.98
CA ALA A 302 19.46 -8.47 -6.34
C ALA A 302 18.78 -9.79 -6.73
N MET A 303 17.59 -10.01 -6.18
CA MET A 303 16.68 -11.10 -6.52
C MET A 303 15.26 -10.57 -6.36
N LYS A 304 14.38 -10.77 -7.33
CA LYS A 304 12.96 -10.47 -7.12
C LYS A 304 12.41 -11.31 -5.98
N ASP A 305 11.52 -10.72 -5.16
CA ASP A 305 10.92 -11.47 -4.04
C ASP A 305 10.34 -12.79 -4.61
N PRO A 306 10.89 -13.94 -4.18
CA PRO A 306 10.57 -15.22 -4.79
C PRO A 306 9.15 -15.69 -4.50
N CYS A 307 8.43 -15.04 -3.57
CA CYS A 307 7.03 -15.31 -3.27
C CYS A 307 6.07 -14.63 -4.26
N VAL A 308 6.50 -13.55 -4.94
CA VAL A 308 5.61 -12.70 -5.77
C VAL A 308 4.97 -13.46 -6.91
N LEU A 309 5.77 -14.17 -7.71
CA LEU A 309 5.24 -14.89 -8.86
C LEU A 309 4.41 -16.12 -8.45
N PRO A 310 4.87 -16.98 -7.52
CA PRO A 310 4.07 -18.09 -7.03
C PRO A 310 2.72 -17.67 -6.43
N LYS A 311 2.66 -16.57 -5.65
CA LYS A 311 1.38 -16.08 -5.09
C LYS A 311 0.49 -15.36 -6.11
N ALA A 312 1.06 -14.93 -7.25
CA ALA A 312 0.27 -14.38 -8.34
C ALA A 312 -0.59 -15.46 -9.03
N VAL A 313 -0.09 -16.70 -9.10
CA VAL A 313 -0.77 -17.86 -9.71
C VAL A 313 -1.54 -18.64 -8.65
N LYS A 314 -2.87 -18.49 -8.64
CA LYS A 314 -3.74 -19.06 -7.59
C LYS A 314 -3.85 -20.58 -7.76
N THR A 315 -3.78 -21.31 -6.67
CA THR A 315 -4.11 -22.75 -6.66
C THR A 315 -5.59 -22.98 -6.97
N SER A 316 -5.98 -24.19 -7.36
CA SER A 316 -7.41 -24.49 -7.59
C SER A 316 -8.26 -24.26 -6.33
N ALA A 317 -7.71 -24.49 -5.14
CA ALA A 317 -8.39 -24.22 -3.88
C ALA A 317 -8.56 -22.71 -3.64
N GLU A 318 -7.51 -21.92 -3.88
CA GLU A 318 -7.59 -20.46 -3.78
C GLU A 318 -8.58 -19.87 -4.80
N GLN A 319 -8.59 -20.39 -6.03
CA GLN A 319 -9.54 -19.98 -7.07
C GLN A 319 -10.97 -20.25 -6.64
N GLN A 320 -11.26 -21.44 -6.09
CA GLN A 320 -12.60 -21.77 -5.60
C GLN A 320 -13.02 -20.86 -4.45
N ALA A 321 -12.13 -20.61 -3.47
CA ALA A 321 -12.42 -19.70 -2.37
C ALA A 321 -12.69 -18.27 -2.86
N ILE A 322 -11.92 -17.79 -3.85
CA ILE A 322 -12.15 -16.49 -4.48
C ILE A 322 -13.52 -16.45 -5.18
N ILE A 323 -13.90 -17.50 -5.92
CA ILE A 323 -15.22 -17.59 -6.57
C ILE A 323 -16.33 -17.54 -5.52
N ASP A 324 -16.21 -18.32 -4.45
CA ASP A 324 -17.21 -18.37 -3.37
C ASP A 324 -17.36 -17.01 -2.68
N ALA A 325 -16.24 -16.32 -2.40
CA ALA A 325 -16.25 -14.96 -1.87
C ALA A 325 -16.96 -13.97 -2.81
N HIS A 326 -16.70 -14.04 -4.12
CA HIS A 326 -17.38 -13.19 -5.11
C HIS A 326 -18.88 -13.50 -5.24
N VAL A 327 -19.30 -14.75 -5.07
CA VAL A 327 -20.72 -15.11 -5.03
C VAL A 327 -21.39 -14.52 -3.79
N ARG A 328 -20.77 -14.64 -2.61
CA ARG A 328 -21.25 -14.05 -1.35
C ARG A 328 -21.37 -12.53 -1.46
N ASP A 329 -20.33 -11.87 -1.96
CA ASP A 329 -20.32 -10.43 -2.16
C ASP A 329 -21.36 -10.00 -3.20
N GLY A 330 -21.54 -10.78 -4.27
CA GLY A 330 -22.56 -10.58 -5.28
C GLY A 330 -23.98 -10.57 -4.69
N VAL A 331 -24.27 -11.43 -3.71
CA VAL A 331 -25.56 -11.43 -2.99
C VAL A 331 -25.73 -10.14 -2.17
N ALA A 332 -24.68 -9.70 -1.47
CA ALA A 332 -24.72 -8.44 -0.72
C ALA A 332 -24.94 -7.25 -1.67
N MET A 333 -24.20 -7.18 -2.77
CA MET A 333 -24.28 -6.12 -3.76
C MET A 333 -25.63 -6.08 -4.47
N ALA A 334 -26.22 -7.24 -4.82
CA ALA A 334 -27.55 -7.29 -5.45
C ALA A 334 -28.65 -6.76 -4.51
N ARG A 335 -28.59 -7.12 -3.22
CA ARG A 335 -29.52 -6.61 -2.21
C ARG A 335 -29.35 -5.12 -1.98
N PHE A 336 -28.09 -4.66 -1.91
CA PHE A 336 -27.76 -3.24 -1.81
C PHE A 336 -28.27 -2.44 -3.01
N LEU A 337 -28.03 -2.90 -4.23
CA LEU A 337 -28.50 -2.21 -5.44
C LEU A 337 -30.02 -2.11 -5.50
N LYS A 338 -30.74 -3.15 -5.06
CA LYS A 338 -32.20 -3.08 -4.91
C LYS A 338 -32.62 -2.03 -3.87
N TRP A 339 -31.91 -1.96 -2.75
CA TRP A 339 -32.16 -0.95 -1.72
C TRP A 339 -31.88 0.48 -2.24
N VAL A 340 -30.81 0.68 -3.01
CA VAL A 340 -30.52 1.96 -3.66
C VAL A 340 -31.65 2.36 -4.62
N ASP A 341 -32.12 1.42 -5.46
CA ASP A 341 -33.23 1.65 -6.40
C ASP A 341 -34.53 2.09 -5.68
N ASP A 342 -34.82 1.50 -4.52
CA ASP A 342 -36.01 1.84 -3.72
C ASP A 342 -35.90 3.19 -2.99
N ASN A 343 -34.69 3.57 -2.53
CA ASN A 343 -34.51 4.65 -1.55
C ASN A 343 -33.85 5.91 -2.11
N ALA A 344 -32.91 5.79 -3.04
CA ALA A 344 -32.19 6.93 -3.62
C ALA A 344 -33.12 7.93 -4.35
N PRO A 345 -34.18 7.51 -5.07
CA PRO A 345 -35.11 8.45 -5.70
C PRO A 345 -35.83 9.39 -4.73
N SER A 346 -35.85 9.09 -3.42
CA SER A 346 -36.48 9.95 -2.42
C SER A 346 -35.76 11.27 -2.16
N GLY A 347 -34.50 11.41 -2.59
CA GLY A 347 -33.69 12.61 -2.32
C GLY A 347 -33.18 12.72 -0.89
N LYS A 348 -33.31 11.68 -0.06
CA LYS A 348 -32.98 11.74 1.38
C LYS A 348 -31.67 11.05 1.76
N LEU A 349 -31.08 10.27 0.85
CA LEU A 349 -29.83 9.57 1.11
C LEU A 349 -28.64 10.52 0.99
N THR A 350 -27.57 10.20 1.70
CA THR A 350 -26.26 10.85 1.56
C THR A 350 -25.22 9.81 1.18
N GLU A 351 -24.07 10.24 0.69
CA GLU A 351 -22.95 9.36 0.32
C GLU A 351 -22.53 8.46 1.49
N ILE A 352 -22.30 9.03 2.67
CA ILE A 352 -21.95 8.26 3.88
C ILE A 352 -23.04 7.23 4.22
N ALA A 353 -24.32 7.60 4.09
CA ALA A 353 -25.42 6.68 4.36
C ALA A 353 -25.43 5.49 3.37
N VAL A 354 -24.98 5.69 2.13
CA VAL A 354 -24.83 4.63 1.14
C VAL A 354 -23.67 3.70 1.50
N GLU A 355 -22.53 4.24 1.91
CA GLU A 355 -21.36 3.48 2.36
C GLU A 355 -21.71 2.58 3.57
N GLU A 356 -22.33 3.18 4.59
CA GLU A 356 -22.75 2.48 5.81
C GLU A 356 -23.76 1.37 5.52
N GLU A 357 -24.73 1.61 4.62
CA GLU A 357 -25.73 0.61 4.30
C GLU A 357 -25.14 -0.57 3.51
N LEU A 358 -24.23 -0.32 2.56
CA LEU A 358 -23.52 -1.39 1.86
C LEU A 358 -22.72 -2.26 2.82
N LEU A 359 -22.02 -1.65 3.79
CA LEU A 359 -21.31 -2.39 4.82
C LEU A 359 -22.27 -3.30 5.62
N LYS A 360 -23.45 -2.79 6.02
CA LYS A 360 -24.46 -3.61 6.70
C LYS A 360 -24.93 -4.79 5.85
N PHE A 361 -25.08 -4.63 4.53
CA PHE A 361 -25.44 -5.74 3.65
C PHE A 361 -24.36 -6.82 3.60
N ARG A 362 -23.08 -6.44 3.55
CA ARG A 362 -21.94 -7.37 3.61
C ARG A 362 -21.86 -8.09 4.95
N GLN A 363 -21.98 -7.36 6.05
CA GLN A 363 -21.90 -7.89 7.42
C GLN A 363 -23.02 -8.88 7.79
N ARG A 364 -24.04 -9.08 6.92
CA ARG A 364 -25.00 -10.17 7.07
C ARG A 364 -24.36 -11.54 6.84
N ASP A 365 -23.26 -11.62 6.10
CA ASP A 365 -22.45 -12.84 5.98
C ASP A 365 -21.37 -12.85 7.08
N ALA A 366 -21.42 -13.85 7.96
CA ALA A 366 -20.48 -14.01 9.07
C ALA A 366 -19.03 -14.32 8.64
N ASP A 367 -18.85 -14.66 7.36
CA ASP A 367 -17.53 -14.88 6.76
C ASP A 367 -16.80 -13.57 6.46
N VAL A 368 -17.49 -12.44 6.37
CA VAL A 368 -16.86 -11.11 6.19
C VAL A 368 -16.07 -10.76 7.44
N THR A 369 -14.82 -10.36 7.22
CA THR A 369 -13.87 -9.96 8.27
C THR A 369 -13.62 -8.47 8.33
N ASP A 370 -13.61 -7.83 7.18
CA ASP A 370 -13.32 -6.42 6.96
C ASP A 370 -13.76 -6.08 5.52
N THR A 371 -13.75 -4.79 5.20
CA THR A 371 -13.71 -4.28 3.83
C THR A 371 -12.31 -4.45 3.24
N SER A 372 -12.18 -4.58 1.92
CA SER A 372 -10.87 -4.66 1.25
C SER A 372 -10.24 -3.30 0.95
N PHE A 373 -11.02 -2.23 1.09
CA PHE A 373 -10.62 -0.82 1.12
C PHE A 373 -11.81 0.03 1.59
N ASP A 374 -11.56 1.29 1.96
CA ASP A 374 -12.61 2.25 2.26
C ASP A 374 -13.56 2.41 1.07
N THR A 375 -14.85 2.19 1.28
CA THR A 375 -15.86 2.30 0.21
C THR A 375 -15.87 3.73 -0.36
N ILE A 376 -15.90 3.83 -1.68
CA ILE A 376 -16.03 5.09 -2.41
C ILE A 376 -17.48 5.21 -2.85
N ALA A 377 -18.26 6.11 -2.25
CA ALA A 377 -19.59 6.47 -2.75
C ALA A 377 -19.61 7.93 -3.23
N GLY A 378 -19.54 8.14 -4.55
CA GLY A 378 -19.50 9.47 -5.15
C GLY A 378 -20.81 9.81 -5.87
N TRP A 379 -21.50 10.85 -5.42
CA TRP A 379 -22.68 11.41 -6.07
C TRP A 379 -22.30 12.53 -7.04
N ALA A 380 -22.79 12.44 -8.28
CA ALA A 380 -22.60 13.45 -9.32
C ALA A 380 -21.14 13.91 -9.45
N GLY A 381 -20.83 15.18 -9.13
CA GLY A 381 -19.49 15.74 -9.22
C GLY A 381 -18.45 15.02 -8.34
N ASN A 382 -18.85 14.47 -7.19
CA ASN A 382 -17.96 13.70 -6.33
C ASN A 382 -17.53 12.38 -6.97
N GLY A 383 -18.39 11.79 -7.82
CA GLY A 383 -18.06 10.59 -8.58
C GLY A 383 -16.99 10.81 -9.67
N ALA A 384 -16.59 12.06 -9.95
CA ALA A 384 -15.48 12.37 -10.84
C ALA A 384 -14.11 12.43 -10.11
N ILE A 385 -14.10 12.37 -8.77
CA ILE A 385 -12.87 12.30 -7.98
C ILE A 385 -12.55 10.81 -7.79
N VAL A 386 -11.47 10.33 -8.43
CA VAL A 386 -11.18 8.90 -8.61
C VAL A 386 -11.17 8.14 -7.28
N HIS A 387 -10.43 8.64 -6.29
CA HIS A 387 -10.39 8.07 -4.92
C HIS A 387 -11.15 8.97 -3.93
N TYR A 388 -12.38 9.36 -4.28
CA TYR A 388 -13.24 10.14 -3.39
C TYR A 388 -13.45 9.45 -2.05
N ARG A 389 -13.44 10.24 -0.98
CA ARG A 389 -13.86 9.78 0.35
C ARG A 389 -14.81 10.80 0.94
N ALA A 390 -16.02 10.36 1.26
CA ALA A 390 -16.98 11.23 1.89
C ALA A 390 -16.49 11.63 3.30
N SER A 391 -16.64 12.91 3.63
CA SER A 391 -16.39 13.47 4.95
C SER A 391 -17.64 14.18 5.43
N LYS A 392 -17.72 14.53 6.71
CA LYS A 392 -18.85 15.34 7.21
C LYS A 392 -19.04 16.65 6.44
N GLN A 393 -17.96 17.17 5.85
CA GLN A 393 -17.93 18.41 5.08
C GLN A 393 -18.31 18.20 3.60
N THR A 394 -17.97 17.05 3.01
CA THR A 394 -18.16 16.77 1.58
C THR A 394 -19.34 15.85 1.28
N ASN A 395 -19.96 15.25 2.31
CA ASN A 395 -21.06 14.29 2.22
C ASN A 395 -22.28 14.87 1.48
N ALA A 396 -22.38 14.58 0.19
CA ALA A 396 -23.45 15.10 -0.65
C ALA A 396 -24.77 14.35 -0.42
N THR A 397 -25.87 15.09 -0.52
CA THR A 397 -27.21 14.48 -0.61
C THR A 397 -27.46 14.00 -2.05
N ILE A 398 -27.97 12.78 -2.18
CA ILE A 398 -28.30 12.15 -3.46
C ILE A 398 -29.62 12.71 -3.96
N MET A 399 -29.57 13.88 -4.59
CA MET A 399 -30.72 14.61 -5.14
C MET A 399 -30.89 14.34 -6.64
N PRO A 400 -31.91 13.57 -7.08
CA PRO A 400 -32.07 13.22 -8.50
C PRO A 400 -32.35 14.46 -9.40
N PRO A 401 -31.98 14.43 -10.70
CA PRO A 401 -31.32 13.32 -11.41
C PRO A 401 -29.79 13.38 -11.35
N GLY A 402 -29.14 12.22 -11.44
CA GLY A 402 -27.68 12.15 -11.50
C GLY A 402 -27.16 10.71 -11.51
N ILE A 403 -25.84 10.56 -11.31
CA ILE A 403 -25.17 9.26 -11.21
C ILE A 403 -24.57 9.08 -9.82
N LEU A 404 -24.73 7.88 -9.28
CA LEU A 404 -24.06 7.40 -8.07
C LEU A 404 -23.03 6.36 -8.50
N LEU A 405 -21.76 6.61 -8.19
CA LEU A 405 -20.68 5.63 -8.29
C LEU A 405 -20.45 5.01 -6.92
N VAL A 406 -20.37 3.68 -6.86
CA VAL A 406 -20.02 2.94 -5.65
C VAL A 406 -18.90 1.97 -6.00
N ASP A 407 -17.74 2.16 -5.39
CA ASP A 407 -16.59 1.26 -5.46
C ASP A 407 -16.30 0.67 -4.09
N SER A 408 -16.15 -0.65 -4.00
CA SER A 408 -16.09 -1.32 -2.71
C SER A 408 -15.66 -2.78 -2.80
N GLY A 409 -15.27 -3.36 -1.66
CA GLY A 409 -15.03 -4.80 -1.58
C GLY A 409 -14.91 -5.31 -0.15
N GLY A 410 -14.71 -6.62 0.00
CA GLY A 410 -14.67 -7.32 1.27
C GLY A 410 -13.50 -8.31 1.40
N GLN A 411 -13.15 -8.62 2.64
CA GLN A 411 -12.21 -9.66 3.04
C GLN A 411 -12.94 -10.81 3.74
N TYR A 412 -12.68 -12.06 3.32
CA TYR A 412 -13.46 -13.24 3.70
C TYR A 412 -12.62 -14.28 4.48
N LYS A 413 -13.13 -14.79 5.62
CA LYS A 413 -12.44 -15.78 6.47
C LYS A 413 -12.19 -17.08 5.71
N SER A 414 -13.15 -17.50 4.89
CA SER A 414 -13.02 -18.70 4.05
C SER A 414 -12.00 -18.55 2.92
N GLY A 415 -11.39 -17.37 2.78
CA GLY A 415 -10.48 -17.00 1.71
C GLY A 415 -11.18 -16.16 0.65
N GLY A 416 -10.38 -15.35 -0.06
CA GLY A 416 -10.88 -14.45 -1.09
C GLY A 416 -10.96 -13.00 -0.63
N THR A 417 -10.73 -12.12 -1.59
CA THR A 417 -10.83 -10.67 -1.48
C THR A 417 -11.64 -10.21 -2.68
N THR A 418 -12.62 -9.33 -2.47
CA THR A 418 -13.43 -8.77 -3.56
C THR A 418 -13.10 -7.30 -3.79
N ASP A 419 -13.37 -6.86 -5.01
CA ASP A 419 -13.27 -5.49 -5.47
C ASP A 419 -14.27 -5.31 -6.62
N ILE A 420 -15.22 -4.40 -6.46
CA ILE A 420 -16.33 -4.19 -7.38
C ILE A 420 -16.84 -2.75 -7.38
N THR A 421 -16.82 -2.16 -8.57
CA THR A 421 -17.43 -0.87 -8.85
C THR A 421 -18.75 -1.00 -9.62
N ARG A 422 -19.76 -0.20 -9.27
CA ARG A 422 -20.97 0.02 -10.07
C ARG A 422 -21.30 1.52 -10.14
N THR A 423 -21.67 1.96 -11.33
CA THR A 423 -22.24 3.31 -11.54
C THR A 423 -23.70 3.16 -11.95
N VAL A 424 -24.60 3.77 -11.18
CA VAL A 424 -26.05 3.70 -11.39
C VAL A 424 -26.62 5.10 -11.57
N ALA A 425 -27.61 5.23 -12.46
CA ALA A 425 -28.37 6.46 -12.58
C ALA A 425 -29.46 6.49 -11.50
N VAL A 426 -29.60 7.62 -10.81
CA VAL A 426 -30.73 7.90 -9.93
C VAL A 426 -31.58 8.96 -10.60
N GLY A 427 -32.80 8.61 -10.99
CA GLY A 427 -33.64 9.42 -11.88
C GLY A 427 -33.23 9.27 -13.36
N LYS A 428 -33.57 10.27 -14.18
CA LYS A 428 -33.35 10.21 -15.64
C LYS A 428 -31.92 10.70 -15.99
N PRO A 429 -31.03 9.84 -16.54
CA PRO A 429 -29.70 10.26 -16.96
C PRO A 429 -29.72 11.13 -18.21
N THR A 430 -28.69 11.97 -18.37
CA THR A 430 -28.50 12.79 -19.58
C THR A 430 -27.91 11.97 -20.73
N PRO A 431 -28.03 12.43 -22.00
CA PRO A 431 -27.36 11.81 -23.14
C PRO A 431 -25.86 11.61 -22.94
N ASP A 432 -25.18 12.59 -22.34
CA ASP A 432 -23.73 12.52 -22.11
C ASP A 432 -23.36 11.46 -21.06
N MET A 433 -24.13 11.36 -19.96
CA MET A 433 -23.94 10.30 -18.96
C MET A 433 -24.08 8.91 -19.58
N MET A 434 -25.12 8.70 -20.41
CA MET A 434 -25.34 7.43 -21.10
C MET A 434 -24.22 7.13 -22.10
N MET A 435 -23.77 8.14 -22.85
CA MET A 435 -22.67 8.00 -23.81
C MET A 435 -21.39 7.58 -23.11
N HIS A 436 -20.92 8.33 -22.11
CA HIS A 436 -19.66 8.03 -21.41
C HIS A 436 -19.71 6.66 -20.72
N ASN A 437 -20.80 6.35 -20.01
CA ASN A 437 -20.98 5.04 -19.38
C ASN A 437 -20.93 3.89 -20.43
N THR A 438 -21.56 4.08 -21.59
CA THR A 438 -21.53 3.08 -22.67
C THR A 438 -20.13 2.90 -23.26
N LEU A 439 -19.33 3.97 -23.39
CA LEU A 439 -17.95 3.87 -23.88
C LEU A 439 -17.07 3.08 -22.90
N VAL A 440 -17.18 3.34 -21.60
CA VAL A 440 -16.50 2.57 -20.55
C VAL A 440 -16.94 1.11 -20.58
N LEU A 441 -18.25 0.84 -20.68
CA LEU A 441 -18.77 -0.52 -20.75
C LEU A 441 -18.26 -1.28 -21.99
N LYS A 442 -18.13 -0.61 -23.14
CA LYS A 442 -17.52 -1.21 -24.34
C LYS A 442 -16.08 -1.65 -24.08
N GLY A 443 -15.28 -0.79 -23.43
CA GLY A 443 -13.91 -1.11 -23.04
C GLY A 443 -13.84 -2.31 -22.08
N HIS A 444 -14.66 -2.29 -21.03
CA HIS A 444 -14.75 -3.40 -20.06
C HIS A 444 -15.08 -4.73 -20.75
N ILE A 445 -16.09 -4.76 -21.63
CA ILE A 445 -16.47 -5.96 -22.38
C ILE A 445 -15.35 -6.41 -23.34
N ALA A 446 -14.66 -5.46 -23.99
CA ALA A 446 -13.57 -5.77 -24.91
C ALA A 446 -12.43 -6.50 -24.21
N VAL A 447 -12.04 -6.07 -23.00
CA VAL A 447 -11.05 -6.77 -22.17
C VAL A 447 -11.59 -8.12 -21.69
N ALA A 448 -12.79 -8.15 -21.11
CA ALA A 448 -13.36 -9.36 -20.51
C ALA A 448 -13.55 -10.52 -21.51
N ARG A 449 -13.68 -10.22 -22.81
CA ARG A 449 -13.86 -11.20 -23.88
C ARG A 449 -12.60 -11.41 -24.73
N ALA A 450 -11.50 -10.74 -24.41
CA ALA A 450 -10.27 -10.85 -25.18
C ALA A 450 -9.70 -12.27 -25.11
N ARG A 451 -9.15 -12.74 -26.24
CA ARG A 451 -8.34 -13.95 -26.31
C ARG A 451 -6.93 -13.53 -26.73
N PHE A 452 -5.93 -13.95 -25.98
CA PHE A 452 -4.53 -13.61 -26.22
C PHE A 452 -3.62 -14.81 -25.94
N PRO A 453 -2.43 -14.88 -26.54
CA PRO A 453 -1.47 -15.95 -26.28
C PRO A 453 -1.02 -15.98 -24.82
N GLU A 454 -0.73 -17.18 -24.30
CA GLU A 454 -0.05 -17.35 -23.01
C GLU A 454 1.28 -16.57 -23.01
N GLY A 455 1.60 -15.93 -21.87
CA GLY A 455 2.78 -15.08 -21.74
C GLY A 455 2.60 -13.62 -22.20
N THR A 456 1.44 -13.26 -22.75
CA THR A 456 1.10 -11.86 -23.05
C THR A 456 1.04 -11.04 -21.75
N LYS A 457 1.78 -9.93 -21.69
CA LYS A 457 1.76 -9.02 -20.53
C LYS A 457 0.44 -8.25 -20.48
N GLY A 458 -0.08 -7.99 -19.27
CA GLY A 458 -1.33 -7.24 -19.08
C GLY A 458 -1.35 -5.86 -19.75
N ALA A 459 -0.21 -5.16 -19.80
CA ALA A 459 -0.10 -3.87 -20.49
C ALA A 459 -0.46 -3.93 -21.99
N ALA A 460 -0.32 -5.08 -22.65
CA ALA A 460 -0.65 -5.22 -24.07
C ALA A 460 -2.16 -5.24 -24.34
N ILE A 461 -3.00 -5.49 -23.33
CA ILE A 461 -4.46 -5.52 -23.46
C ILE A 461 -5.15 -4.28 -22.88
N ASP A 462 -4.41 -3.38 -22.23
CA ASP A 462 -4.93 -2.13 -21.65
C ASP A 462 -5.61 -1.23 -22.69
N ALA A 463 -5.01 -1.11 -23.88
CA ALA A 463 -5.58 -0.32 -24.99
C ALA A 463 -6.98 -0.80 -25.42
N LEU A 464 -7.35 -2.05 -25.16
CA LEU A 464 -8.70 -2.56 -25.46
C LEU A 464 -9.76 -1.88 -24.59
N ALA A 465 -9.44 -1.53 -23.34
CA ALA A 465 -10.33 -0.81 -22.44
C ALA A 465 -10.50 0.66 -22.84
N ARG A 466 -9.46 1.26 -23.44
CA ARG A 466 -9.41 2.70 -23.76
C ARG A 466 -9.90 3.04 -25.16
N LYS A 467 -9.81 2.09 -26.11
CA LYS A 467 -10.05 2.36 -27.53
C LYS A 467 -11.34 3.13 -27.82
N ALA A 468 -12.46 2.73 -27.22
CA ALA A 468 -13.76 3.37 -27.47
C ALA A 468 -13.80 4.84 -26.99
N LEU A 469 -13.06 5.18 -25.94
CA LEU A 469 -12.90 6.54 -25.45
C LEU A 469 -11.96 7.34 -26.34
N TRP A 470 -10.81 6.76 -26.73
CA TRP A 470 -9.85 7.41 -27.63
C TRP A 470 -10.45 7.78 -28.98
N ASP A 471 -11.32 6.94 -29.54
CA ASP A 471 -12.07 7.23 -30.78
C ASP A 471 -12.96 8.50 -30.65
N ARG A 472 -13.16 9.01 -29.43
CA ARG A 472 -13.89 10.26 -29.10
C ARG A 472 -13.00 11.33 -28.46
N GLY A 473 -11.68 11.15 -28.42
CA GLY A 473 -10.76 12.09 -27.78
C GLY A 473 -10.89 12.14 -26.25
N LEU A 474 -11.34 11.05 -25.63
CA LEU A 474 -11.50 10.91 -24.17
C LEU A 474 -10.53 9.85 -23.63
N ASP A 475 -10.23 9.91 -22.33
CA ASP A 475 -9.44 8.90 -21.61
C ASP A 475 -9.80 8.91 -20.11
N TYR A 476 -9.21 7.98 -19.34
CA TYR A 476 -9.14 8.02 -17.88
C TYR A 476 -7.67 7.85 -17.46
N ASP A 477 -7.16 8.67 -16.55
CA ASP A 477 -5.76 8.59 -16.08
C ASP A 477 -5.63 7.67 -14.86
#